data_AF-A0A948W0G5-F1
#
_entry.id   AF-A0A948W0G5-F1
#
_cell.length_a   1.000
_cell.length_b   1.000
_cell.length_c   1.000
_cell.angle_alpha   90.00
_cell.angle_beta   90.00
_cell.angle_gamma   90.00
#
_symmetry.space_group_name_H-M   'P 1'
#
loop_
_entity.id
_entity.type
_entity.pdbx_description
1 polymer ?
#
loop_
_entity_poly.entity_id
_entity_poly.type
_entity_poly.pdbx_seq_one_letter_code
_entity_poly.pdbx_strand_id
1 'polypeptide(L)'
;EFIGKYEEVVARAAGERGVDGVVCGHIHTAEFRTFDHNGKQIEYWNDGDWVEGCNALVEHHDGRMEILHWPDEIKRRDAGQTPTAPADLPRADRAAA
;
A
#
# COMPACT_ATOMS: atom_id res chain seq x y z
N GLU A 1 18.49 -2.08 -9.94
CA GLU A 1 18.90 -2.84 -8.73
C GLU A 1 19.00 -2.02 -7.43
N PHE A 2 18.47 -0.79 -7.34
CA PHE A 2 18.50 -0.03 -6.06
C PHE A 2 17.17 -0.03 -5.30
N ILE A 3 16.05 -0.02 -6.03
CA ILE A 3 14.70 0.05 -5.45
C ILE A 3 14.34 -1.23 -4.69
N GLY A 4 14.50 -2.41 -5.30
CA GLY A 4 14.19 -3.68 -4.63
C GLY A 4 14.95 -3.88 -3.31
N LYS A 5 16.21 -3.42 -3.23
CA LYS A 5 17.01 -3.49 -2.00
C LYS A 5 16.47 -2.57 -0.91
N TYR A 6 15.90 -1.42 -1.27
CA TYR A 6 15.26 -0.52 -0.31
C TYR A 6 14.00 -1.16 0.26
N GLU A 7 13.11 -1.65 -0.59
CA GLU A 7 11.84 -2.30 -0.21
C GLU A 7 12.08 -3.49 0.75
N GLU A 8 13.03 -4.37 0.40
CA GLU A 8 13.40 -5.53 1.24
C GLU A 8 13.95 -5.11 2.61
N VAL A 9 14.78 -4.07 2.68
CA VAL A 9 15.36 -3.61 3.95
C VAL A 9 14.28 -3.04 4.86
N VAL A 10 13.36 -2.26 4.31
CA VAL A 10 12.26 -1.64 5.07
C VAL A 10 11.27 -2.71 5.54
N ALA A 11 10.89 -3.66 4.67
CA ALA A 11 10.04 -4.79 5.04
C ALA A 11 10.69 -5.69 6.11
N ARG A 12 12.00 -5.99 5.98
CA ARG A 12 12.73 -6.74 7.01
C ARG A 12 12.72 -6.02 8.36
N ALA A 13 12.96 -4.71 8.38
CA ALA A 13 12.93 -3.92 9.61
C ALA A 13 11.54 -3.92 10.28
N ALA A 14 10.46 -3.98 9.50
CA ALA A 14 9.12 -4.14 10.01
C ALA A 14 8.90 -5.54 10.63
N GLY A 15 9.37 -6.59 9.95
CA GLY A 15 9.37 -7.95 10.48
C GLY A 15 10.14 -8.10 11.79
N GLU A 16 11.34 -7.52 11.89
CA GLU A 16 12.17 -7.51 13.12
C GLU A 16 11.48 -6.80 14.29
N ARG A 17 10.56 -5.87 14.01
CA ARG A 17 9.76 -5.14 15.01
C ARG A 17 8.46 -5.86 15.38
N GLY A 18 8.15 -6.97 14.73
CA GLY A 18 6.95 -7.77 14.99
C GLY A 18 5.64 -7.13 14.53
N VAL A 19 5.67 -6.12 13.66
CA VAL A 19 4.46 -5.50 13.09
C VAL A 19 3.96 -6.26 11.87
N ASP A 20 2.78 -5.93 11.36
CA ASP A 20 2.18 -6.59 10.18
C ASP A 20 2.69 -6.06 8.85
N GLY A 21 3.23 -4.84 8.85
CA GLY A 21 3.66 -4.17 7.64
C GLY A 21 4.24 -2.79 7.90
N VAL A 22 4.53 -2.08 6.81
CA VAL A 22 5.13 -0.75 6.81
C VAL A 22 4.54 0.11 5.69
N VAL A 23 4.21 1.35 6.05
CA VAL A 23 3.86 2.42 5.11
C VAL A 23 5.06 3.36 5.01
N CYS A 24 5.50 3.65 3.79
CA CYS A 24 6.68 4.48 3.53
C CYS A 24 6.57 5.23 2.19
N GLY A 25 7.62 5.98 1.84
CA GLY A 25 7.74 6.71 0.59
C GLY A 25 9.17 6.63 0.04
N HIS A 26 9.80 7.79 -0.18
CA HIS A 26 11.21 7.98 -0.55
C HIS A 26 11.63 7.60 -1.99
N ILE A 27 11.14 6.49 -2.54
CA ILE A 27 11.52 6.01 -3.88
C ILE A 27 10.60 6.52 -5.01
N HIS A 28 9.54 7.27 -4.66
CA HIS A 28 8.59 7.89 -5.60
C HIS A 28 7.98 6.88 -6.57
N THR A 29 7.62 5.71 -6.07
CA THR A 29 6.94 4.68 -6.86
C THR A 29 5.89 4.07 -5.95
N ALA A 30 4.62 4.34 -6.24
CA ALA A 30 3.52 3.79 -5.48
C ALA A 30 3.44 2.28 -5.72
N GLU A 31 3.42 1.50 -4.66
CA GLU A 31 3.58 0.05 -4.76
C GLU A 31 3.01 -0.67 -3.54
N PHE A 32 2.45 -1.85 -3.76
CA PHE A 32 2.07 -2.80 -2.72
C PHE A 32 2.76 -4.14 -2.95
N ARG A 33 3.52 -4.59 -1.96
CA ARG A 33 4.21 -5.89 -2.01
C ARG A 33 4.11 -6.62 -0.69
N THR A 34 4.24 -7.94 -0.74
CA THR A 34 4.40 -8.79 0.44
C THR A 34 5.78 -9.40 0.47
N PHE A 35 6.38 -9.45 1.66
CA PHE A 35 7.70 -10.04 1.89
C PHE A 35 7.60 -11.09 2.99
N ASP A 36 8.25 -12.24 2.82
CA ASP A 36 8.38 -13.22 3.90
C ASP A 36 9.44 -12.76 4.91
N HIS A 37 9.08 -12.81 6.20
CA HIS A 37 10.01 -12.66 7.30
C HIS A 37 9.75 -13.74 8.34
N ASN A 38 10.64 -14.75 8.39
CA ASN A 38 10.54 -15.88 9.32
C ASN A 38 9.17 -16.59 9.28
N GLY A 39 8.60 -16.77 8.08
CA GLY A 39 7.30 -17.41 7.90
C GLY A 39 6.08 -16.51 8.16
N LYS A 40 6.29 -15.23 8.52
CA LYS A 40 5.24 -14.21 8.56
C LYS A 40 5.30 -13.36 7.28
N GLN A 41 4.15 -13.15 6.63
CA GLN A 41 4.05 -12.18 5.54
C GLN A 41 4.00 -10.76 6.11
N ILE A 42 4.86 -9.89 5.59
CA ILE A 42 4.96 -8.48 5.94
C ILE A 42 4.47 -7.67 4.75
N GLU A 43 3.48 -6.81 4.98
CA GLU A 43 3.00 -5.88 3.96
C GLU A 43 3.91 -4.67 3.82
N TYR A 44 4.20 -4.30 2.58
CA TYR A 44 4.93 -3.11 2.21
C TYR A 44 4.03 -2.22 1.36
N TRP A 45 3.84 -0.99 1.83
CA TRP A 45 3.06 0.04 1.14
C TRP A 45 3.94 1.26 0.88
N ASN A 46 4.06 1.65 -0.39
CA ASN A 46 4.67 2.92 -0.79
C ASN A 46 3.59 3.87 -1.29
N ASP A 47 3.56 5.10 -0.76
CA ASP A 47 2.61 6.13 -1.16
C ASP A 47 2.92 6.78 -2.51
N GLY A 48 4.14 6.57 -3.03
CA GLY A 48 4.60 7.11 -4.29
C GLY A 48 4.97 8.59 -4.19
N ASP A 49 4.41 9.40 -5.08
CA ASP A 49 4.70 10.82 -5.16
C ASP A 49 3.50 11.63 -5.68
N TRP A 50 3.61 12.94 -5.54
CA TRP A 50 2.59 13.91 -5.93
C TRP A 50 2.90 14.66 -7.22
N VAL A 51 4.06 14.41 -7.82
CA VAL A 51 4.60 15.20 -8.94
C VAL A 51 4.36 14.49 -10.27
N GLU A 52 4.75 13.22 -10.36
CA GLU A 52 4.64 12.37 -11.54
C GLU A 52 3.40 11.48 -11.44
N GLY A 53 3.24 10.78 -10.30
CA GLY A 53 2.17 9.83 -10.11
C GLY A 53 0.89 10.43 -9.55
N CYS A 54 0.97 11.51 -8.76
CA CYS A 54 -0.17 12.06 -8.04
C CYS A 54 -0.97 10.97 -7.31
N ASN A 55 -0.27 10.12 -6.56
CA ASN A 55 -0.87 8.97 -5.88
C ASN A 55 -1.35 9.33 -4.46
N ALA A 56 -2.31 8.56 -3.95
CA ALA A 56 -2.74 8.63 -2.56
C ALA A 56 -2.93 7.22 -1.99
N LEU A 57 -2.24 6.91 -0.88
CA LEU A 57 -2.49 5.71 -0.10
C LEU A 57 -3.64 5.97 0.90
N VAL A 58 -4.65 5.11 0.89
CA VAL A 58 -5.86 5.25 1.70
C VAL A 58 -6.10 3.98 2.50
N GLU A 59 -6.38 4.16 3.80
CA GLU A 59 -6.98 3.13 4.65
C GLU A 59 -8.48 3.40 4.79
N HIS A 60 -9.29 2.40 4.49
CA HIS A 60 -10.74 2.45 4.63
C HIS A 60 -11.16 2.08 6.05
N HIS A 61 -12.37 2.47 6.47
CA HIS A 61 -12.88 2.19 7.83
C HIS A 61 -13.00 0.69 8.16
N ASP A 62 -13.07 -0.17 7.13
CA ASP A 62 -13.05 -1.62 7.30
C ASP A 62 -11.63 -2.19 7.44
N GLY A 63 -10.59 -1.37 7.31
CA GLY A 63 -9.18 -1.74 7.35
C GLY A 63 -8.59 -2.17 6.01
N ARG A 64 -9.31 -2.02 4.90
CA ARG A 64 -8.75 -2.23 3.55
C ARG A 64 -7.78 -1.09 3.21
N MET A 65 -6.66 -1.42 2.60
CA MET A 65 -5.69 -0.46 2.05
C MET A 65 -5.87 -0.34 0.53
N GLU A 66 -5.67 0.84 -0.03
CA GLU A 66 -5.78 1.11 -1.47
C GLU A 66 -4.84 2.24 -1.89
N ILE A 67 -4.20 2.08 -3.06
CA ILE A 67 -3.46 3.16 -3.73
C ILE A 67 -4.35 3.73 -4.82
N LEU A 68 -4.63 5.02 -4.76
CA LEU A 68 -5.44 5.76 -5.73
C LEU A 68 -4.53 6.58 -6.65
N HIS A 69 -4.86 6.61 -7.94
CA HIS A 69 -4.41 7.67 -8.84
C HIS A 69 -5.34 8.89 -8.69
N TRP A 70 -4.86 9.93 -8.00
CA TRP A 70 -5.69 11.04 -7.54
C TRP A 70 -6.40 11.83 -8.65
N PRO A 71 -5.77 12.10 -9.81
CA PRO A 71 -6.46 12.80 -10.90
C PRO A 71 -7.69 12.05 -11.42
N ASP A 72 -7.64 10.72 -11.46
CA ASP A 72 -8.78 9.93 -11.91
C ASP A 72 -9.85 9.81 -10.82
N GLU A 73 -9.43 9.79 -9.55
CA GLU A 73 -10.33 9.89 -8.40
C GLU A 73 -11.14 11.19 -8.43
N ILE A 74 -10.49 12.33 -8.67
CA ILE A 74 -11.16 13.63 -8.78
C ILE A 74 -12.16 13.64 -9.94
N LYS A 75 -11.77 13.17 -11.13
CA LYS A 75 -12.69 13.07 -12.28
C LYS A 75 -13.92 12.21 -11.96
N ARG A 76 -13.73 11.10 -11.23
CA ARG A 76 -14.82 10.21 -10.81
C ARG A 76 -15.80 10.94 -9.86
N ARG A 77 -15.27 11.68 -8.89
CA ARG A 77 -16.07 12.46 -7.93
C ARG A 77 -16.86 13.57 -8.61
N ASP A 78 -16.22 14.30 -9.52
CA ASP A 78 -16.86 15.40 -10.27
C ASP A 78 -17.99 14.89 -11.17
N ALA A 79 -17.87 13.67 -11.69
CA ALA A 79 -18.93 13.00 -12.45
C ALA A 79 -20.13 12.55 -11.60
N GLY A 80 -20.15 12.84 -10.29
CA GLY A 80 -21.21 12.45 -9.37
C GLY A 80 -21.28 10.94 -9.13
N GLN A 81 -20.22 10.21 -9.45
CA GLN A 81 -20.14 8.78 -9.18
C GLN A 81 -19.75 8.61 -7.72
N THR A 82 -20.69 8.06 -6.92
CA THR A 82 -20.37 7.53 -5.60
C THR A 82 -19.18 6.59 -5.73
N PRO A 83 -18.22 6.58 -4.78
CA PRO A 83 -17.13 5.62 -4.82
C PRO A 83 -17.70 4.22 -5.09
N THR A 84 -17.38 3.63 -6.24
CA THR A 84 -17.60 2.20 -6.44
C THR A 84 -16.77 1.54 -5.35
N ALA A 85 -17.40 0.82 -4.42
CA ALA A 85 -16.68 -0.10 -3.58
C ALA A 85 -15.89 -1.04 -4.53
N PRO A 86 -14.56 -0.94 -4.61
CA PRO A 86 -13.81 -1.71 -5.59
C PRO A 86 -13.65 -3.14 -5.08
N ALA A 87 -13.70 -4.08 -6.02
CA ALA A 87 -13.67 -5.52 -5.80
C ALA A 87 -12.61 -5.94 -4.78
N ASP A 88 -12.98 -6.90 -3.94
CA ASP A 88 -12.16 -7.57 -2.93
C ASP A 88 -10.72 -7.81 -3.43
N LEU A 89 -9.82 -6.86 -3.16
CA LEU A 89 -8.41 -7.19 -3.11
C LEU A 89 -8.28 -8.10 -1.89
N PRO A 90 -7.79 -9.34 -2.07
CA PRO A 90 -7.70 -10.28 -0.96
C PRO A 90 -6.92 -9.60 0.16
N ARG A 91 -7.54 -9.52 1.34
CA ARG A 91 -6.77 -9.29 2.56
C ARG A 91 -5.68 -10.36 2.54
N ALA A 92 -4.41 -9.97 2.70
CA ALA A 92 -3.44 -10.92 3.18
C ALA A 92 -4.01 -11.40 4.52
N ASP A 93 -4.45 -12.67 4.58
CA ASP A 93 -5.18 -13.22 5.72
C ASP A 93 -4.43 -12.83 7.00
N ARG A 94 -5.01 -11.90 7.77
CA ARG A 94 -4.62 -11.66 9.16
C ARG A 94 -5.06 -12.91 9.90
N ALA A 95 -4.18 -13.92 9.93
CA ALA A 95 -4.32 -15.07 10.77
C ALA A 95 -4.61 -14.55 12.19
N ALA A 96 -5.81 -14.88 12.67
CA ALA A 96 -6.26 -14.52 14.00
C ALA A 96 -5.21 -14.93 15.03
N ALA A 97 -4.88 -13.97 15.90
CA ALA A 97 -4.15 -14.23 17.14
C ALA A 97 -4.94 -15.18 18.05
#